data_AF-A0A7S3IZV9-F1
#
_entry.id   AF-A0A7S3IZV9-F1
#
_cell.length_a   1.000
_cell.length_b   1.000
_cell.length_c   1.000
_cell.angle_alpha   90.00
_cell.angle_beta   90.00
_cell.angle_gamma   90.00
#
_symmetry.space_group_name_H-M   'P 1'
#
loop_
_entity.id
_entity.type
_entity.pdbx_description
1 polymer ?
#
loop_
_entity_poly.entity_id
_entity_poly.type
_entity_poly.pdbx_seq_one_letter_code
_entity_poly.pdbx_strand_id
1 'polypeptide(L)'
;MTEVIMDNLDPDWVKCFDVPYKFEEVQTFKACVHDIDDFDNLKNFSRNELVGEVEFTLHEVVTAKDQILEKNITPKKKTALIQIAGEELDQTGDQEQVILQ
;
A
#
# COMPACT_ATOMS: atom_id res chain seq x y z
N MET A 1 -5.06 -4.86 5.30
CA MET A 1 -6.03 -5.15 4.23
C MET A 1 -6.98 -3.98 4.11
N THR A 2 -7.04 -3.42 2.91
CA THR A 2 -7.96 -2.35 2.49
C THR A 2 -9.37 -2.90 2.24
N GLU A 3 -10.31 -2.03 1.93
CA GLU A 3 -11.63 -2.37 1.41
C GLU A 3 -11.55 -2.97 -0.01
N VAL A 4 -12.58 -3.73 -0.38
CA VAL A 4 -12.74 -4.24 -1.75
C VAL A 4 -13.57 -3.24 -2.54
N ILE A 5 -13.03 -2.80 -3.67
CA ILE A 5 -13.70 -1.88 -4.60
C ILE A 5 -14.19 -2.72 -5.78
N MET A 6 -15.50 -2.76 -5.99
CA MET A 6 -16.12 -3.58 -7.03
C MET A 6 -16.03 -2.90 -8.40
N ASP A 7 -15.71 -3.69 -9.43
CA ASP A 7 -15.76 -3.32 -10.84
C ASP A 7 -14.99 -2.02 -11.18
N ASN A 8 -13.76 -1.91 -10.65
CA ASN A 8 -12.89 -0.76 -10.90
C ASN A 8 -11.46 -1.20 -11.26
N LEU A 9 -10.95 -0.68 -12.38
CA LEU A 9 -9.58 -0.92 -12.86
C LEU A 9 -8.57 0.12 -12.32
N ASP A 10 -9.05 1.21 -11.75
CA ASP A 10 -8.29 2.29 -11.11
C ASP A 10 -8.87 2.56 -9.70
N PRO A 11 -8.71 1.61 -8.76
CA PRO A 11 -9.27 1.70 -7.42
C PRO A 11 -8.55 2.74 -6.55
N ASP A 12 -9.32 3.64 -5.94
CA ASP A 12 -8.85 4.55 -4.89
C ASP A 12 -9.31 4.05 -3.51
N TRP A 13 -8.37 3.60 -2.69
CA TRP A 13 -8.65 3.16 -1.32
C TRP A 13 -8.65 4.34 -0.35
N VAL A 14 -9.59 4.33 0.59
CA VAL A 14 -9.73 5.34 1.67
C VAL A 14 -9.09 4.85 2.97
N LYS A 15 -8.89 3.53 3.12
CA LYS A 15 -8.31 2.98 4.34
C LYS A 15 -6.83 3.27 4.44
N CYS A 16 -6.47 4.04 5.47
CA CYS A 16 -5.08 4.30 5.81
C CYS A 16 -4.51 3.34 6.87
N PHE A 17 -3.19 3.30 6.99
CA PHE A 17 -2.44 2.50 7.95
C PHE A 17 -1.49 3.40 8.76
N ASP A 18 -1.70 3.46 10.07
CA ASP A 18 -0.80 4.18 10.97
C ASP A 18 0.45 3.34 11.23
N VAL A 19 1.60 3.86 10.83
CA VAL A 19 2.89 3.17 10.94
C VAL A 19 3.88 4.04 11.72
N PRO A 20 4.50 3.51 12.79
CA PRO A 20 5.55 4.24 13.48
C PRO A 20 6.75 4.40 12.56
N TYR A 21 7.28 5.62 12.43
CA TYR A 21 8.47 5.89 11.66
C TYR A 21 9.71 5.85 12.56
N LYS A 22 10.68 5.02 12.17
CA LYS A 22 11.94 4.85 12.90
C LYS A 22 13.10 5.04 11.93
N PHE A 23 13.73 6.22 11.97
CA PHE A 23 14.84 6.55 11.08
C PHE A 23 16.05 5.60 11.18
N GLU A 24 16.24 4.94 12.34
CA GLU A 24 17.35 3.99 12.57
C GLU A 24 17.09 2.58 12.02
N GLU A 25 15.85 2.26 11.63
CA GLU A 25 15.45 0.92 11.17
C GLU A 25 15.00 0.94 9.70
N VAL A 26 15.44 -0.06 8.92
CA VAL A 26 14.90 -0.28 7.57
C VAL A 26 13.56 -0.99 7.71
N GLN A 27 12.48 -0.24 7.55
CA GLN A 27 11.12 -0.76 7.62
C GLN A 27 10.61 -1.12 6.22
N THR A 28 10.61 -2.41 5.89
CA THR A 28 10.15 -2.93 4.60
C THR A 28 8.70 -3.40 4.66
N PHE A 29 7.92 -3.01 3.66
CA PHE A 29 6.52 -3.35 3.46
C PHE A 29 6.34 -4.07 2.14
N LYS A 30 5.30 -4.91 2.08
CA LYS A 30 4.88 -5.59 0.87
C LYS A 30 3.41 -5.29 0.62
N ALA A 31 3.12 -4.61 -0.49
CA ALA A 31 1.77 -4.43 -0.98
C ALA A 31 1.44 -5.56 -1.94
N CYS A 32 0.33 -6.25 -1.69
CA CYS A 32 -0.21 -7.29 -2.58
C CYS A 32 -1.60 -6.88 -3.03
N VAL A 33 -1.81 -6.82 -4.34
CA VAL A 33 -3.09 -6.51 -4.96
C VAL A 33 -3.72 -7.81 -5.46
N HIS A 34 -4.93 -8.07 -4.99
CA HIS A 34 -5.69 -9.26 -5.34
C HIS A 34 -6.99 -8.87 -6.03
N ASP A 35 -7.35 -9.61 -7.07
CA ASP A 35 -8.67 -9.59 -7.67
C ASP A 35 -9.58 -10.50 -6.83
N ILE A 36 -10.65 -9.94 -6.29
CA ILE A 36 -11.52 -10.62 -5.32
C ILE A 36 -12.74 -11.16 -6.06
N ASP A 37 -12.72 -12.45 -6.37
CA ASP A 37 -13.87 -13.15 -6.95
C ASP A 37 -14.83 -13.69 -5.88
N ASP A 38 -14.31 -14.09 -4.72
CA ASP A 38 -15.06 -14.70 -3.62
C ASP A 38 -15.26 -13.71 -2.47
N PHE A 39 -16.33 -12.91 -2.57
CA PHE A 39 -16.70 -11.92 -1.55
C PHE A 39 -17.07 -12.54 -0.19
N ASP A 40 -17.49 -13.80 -0.17
CA ASP A 40 -17.81 -14.53 1.06
C ASP A 40 -16.54 -14.98 1.80
N ASN A 41 -15.39 -15.02 1.12
CA ASN A 41 -14.12 -15.47 1.69
C ASN A 41 -12.92 -14.59 1.30
N LEU A 42 -12.99 -13.31 1.70
CA LEU A 42 -11.97 -12.29 1.48
C LEU A 42 -10.53 -12.67 1.89
N LYS A 43 -10.37 -13.60 2.83
CA LYS A 43 -9.05 -14.05 3.33
C LYS A 43 -8.52 -15.30 2.63
N ASN A 44 -9.28 -15.88 1.72
CA ASN A 44 -8.86 -17.06 1.00
C ASN A 44 -8.04 -16.69 -0.24
N PHE A 45 -6.76 -16.41 -0.02
CA PHE A 45 -5.79 -16.09 -1.09
C PHE A 45 -5.61 -17.20 -2.13
N SER A 46 -6.13 -18.41 -1.90
CA SER A 46 -6.12 -19.48 -2.91
C SER A 46 -7.24 -19.37 -3.94
N ARG A 47 -8.29 -18.58 -3.66
CA ARG A 47 -9.41 -18.34 -4.58
C ARG A 47 -9.36 -16.99 -5.26
N ASN A 48 -8.70 -16.01 -4.65
CA ASN A 48 -8.54 -14.68 -5.20
C ASN A 48 -7.27 -14.64 -6.08
N GLU A 49 -7.37 -14.10 -7.29
CA GLU A 49 -6.24 -14.01 -8.21
C GLU A 49 -5.25 -12.92 -7.75
N LEU A 50 -3.96 -13.22 -7.71
CA LEU A 50 -2.93 -12.21 -7.44
C LEU A 50 -2.69 -11.38 -8.71
N VAL A 51 -3.06 -10.11 -8.68
CA VAL A 51 -2.83 -9.17 -9.79
C VAL A 51 -1.36 -8.75 -9.82
N GLY A 52 -0.80 -8.48 -8.65
CA GLY A 52 0.59 -8.06 -8.52
C GLY A 52 1.00 -7.83 -7.07
N GLU A 53 2.31 -7.72 -6.87
CA GLU A 53 2.90 -7.42 -5.58
C GLU A 53 4.13 -6.53 -5.75
N VAL A 54 4.37 -5.68 -4.76
CA VAL A 54 5.54 -4.83 -4.72
C VAL A 54 6.08 -4.69 -3.30
N GLU A 55 7.41 -4.71 -3.20
CA GLU A 55 8.11 -4.41 -1.97
C GLU A 55 8.63 -2.97 -2.00
N PHE A 56 8.48 -2.29 -0.88
CA PHE A 56 8.95 -0.92 -0.70
C PHE A 56 9.36 -0.70 0.75
N THR A 57 10.19 0.31 0.98
CA THR A 57 10.54 0.74 2.33
C THR A 57 9.76 1.99 2.70
N LEU A 58 9.48 2.18 3.98
CA LEU A 58 8.85 3.42 4.47
C LEU A 58 9.70 4.64 4.09
N HIS A 59 11.02 4.50 4.11
CA HIS A 59 11.95 5.52 3.67
C HIS A 59 11.70 5.97 2.22
N GLU A 60 11.43 5.04 1.30
CA GLU A 60 11.12 5.37 -0.10
C GLU A 60 9.84 6.23 -0.22
N VAL A 61 8.83 6.01 0.64
CA VAL A 61 7.58 6.79 0.61
C VAL A 61 7.83 8.20 1.15
N VAL A 62 8.44 8.31 2.33
CA VAL A 62 8.66 9.62 2.98
C VAL A 62 9.67 10.50 2.22
N THR A 63 10.56 9.89 1.42
CA THR A 63 11.51 10.62 0.56
C THR A 63 11.03 10.79 -0.88
N ALA A 64 9.88 10.21 -1.24
CA ALA A 64 9.31 10.40 -2.56
C ALA A 64 8.87 11.85 -2.77
N LYS A 65 8.83 12.27 -4.04
CA LYS A 65 8.28 13.57 -4.40
C LYS A 65 6.80 13.60 -4.02
N ASP A 66 6.39 14.67 -3.37
CA ASP A 66 5.02 14.87 -2.87
C ASP A 66 4.59 13.76 -1.87
N GLN A 67 5.54 13.01 -1.30
CA GLN A 67 5.33 11.85 -0.42
C GLN A 67 4.48 10.74 -1.08
N ILE A 68 4.50 10.67 -2.42
CA ILE A 68 3.77 9.67 -3.21
C ILE A 68 4.76 8.75 -3.92
N LEU A 69 4.78 7.49 -3.51
CA LEU A 69 5.58 6.44 -4.13
C LEU A 69 4.77 5.71 -5.20
N GLU A 70 5.18 5.84 -6.46
CA GLU A 70 4.60 5.07 -7.57
C GLU A 70 5.52 3.89 -7.93
N LYS A 71 4.97 2.67 -7.96
CA LYS A 71 5.69 1.47 -8.41
C LYS A 71 4.84 0.57 -9.29
N ASN A 72 5.49 -0.20 -10.14
CA ASN A 72 4.85 -1.26 -10.92
C ASN A 72 4.63 -2.50 -10.04
N ILE A 73 3.41 -3.03 -10.02
CA ILE A 73 3.06 -4.24 -9.25
C ILE A 73 3.28 -5.54 -10.02
N THR A 74 3.53 -5.46 -11.33
CA THR A 74 3.77 -6.65 -12.15
C THR A 74 4.76 -6.37 -13.28
N PRO A 75 5.75 -7.25 -13.50
CA PRO A 75 6.69 -7.10 -14.61
C PRO A 75 6.02 -7.36 -15.99
N LYS A 76 4.84 -8.01 -16.01
CA LYS A 76 4.15 -8.40 -17.24
C LYS A 76 3.37 -7.26 -17.89
N LYS A 77 2.87 -6.32 -17.09
CA LYS A 77 2.06 -5.18 -17.54
C LYS A 77 2.65 -3.90 -16.94
N LYS A 78 3.39 -3.14 -17.75
CA LYS A 78 3.98 -1.84 -17.34
C LYS A 78 2.95 -0.76 -17.00
N THR A 79 1.67 -1.03 -17.23
CA THR A 79 0.55 -0.12 -16.94
C THR A 79 -0.10 -0.39 -15.60
N ALA A 80 0.27 -1.48 -14.92
CA ALA A 80 -0.27 -1.81 -13.60
C ALA A 80 0.63 -1.18 -12.54
N LEU A 81 0.23 0.01 -12.12
CA LEU A 81 0.92 0.83 -11.12
C LEU A 81 0.15 0.76 -9.80
N ILE A 82 0.87 0.94 -8.71
CA ILE A 82 0.32 1.27 -7.41
C ILE A 82 0.97 2.57 -6.95
N GLN A 83 0.15 3.46 -6.42
CA GLN A 83 0.58 4.67 -5.75
C GLN A 83 0.36 4.48 -4.25
N ILE A 84 1.37 4.82 -3.47
CA ILE A 84 1.35 4.74 -2.01
C ILE A 84 1.68 6.15 -1.51
N ALA A 85 0.72 6.79 -0.86
CA ALA A 85 0.91 8.09 -0.24
C ALA A 85 1.34 7.91 1.22
N GLY A 86 2.29 8.72 1.67
CA GLY A 86 2.63 8.88 3.07
C GLY A 86 2.25 10.28 3.53
N GLU A 87 1.61 10.39 4.69
CA GLU A 87 1.38 11.65 5.36
C GLU A 87 1.94 11.57 6.79
N GLU A 88 2.64 12.62 7.23
CA GLU A 88 3.10 12.71 8.61
C GLU A 88 1.92 13.00 9.54
N LEU A 89 1.81 12.23 10.62
CA LEU A 89 0.79 12.45 11.64
C LEU A 89 1.39 13.25 12.80
N ASP A 90 1.06 14.54 12.87
CA ASP A 90 1.41 15.41 13.98
C ASP A 90 0.68 14.95 15.26
N GLN A 91 1.36 14.15 16.09
CA GLN A 91 0.93 13.83 17.45
C GLN A 91 1.82 14.52 18.48
N THR A 92 1.24 14.91 19.60
CA THR A 92 1.89 15.57 20.74
C THR A 92 2.89 14.69 21.53
N GLY A 93 3.53 13.70 20.90
CA GLY A 93 4.49 12.79 21.53
C GLY A 93 5.78 12.63 20.73
N ASP A 94 6.85 12.15 21.37
CA ASP A 94 8.19 11.99 20.77
C ASP A 94 8.28 10.91 19.66
N GLN A 95 7.17 10.27 19.28
CA GLN A 95 7.16 9.19 18.29
C GLN A 95 6.56 9.69 16.98
N GLU A 96 7.41 9.81 15.96
CA GLU A 96 7.00 10.11 14.58
C GLU A 96 6.16 8.97 14.02
N GLN A 97 5.02 9.31 13.41
CA GLN A 97 4.10 8.37 12.79
C GLN A 97 3.80 8.83 11.36
N VAL A 98 3.69 7.86 10.46
CA VAL A 98 3.31 8.08 9.07
C VAL A 98 2.02 7.31 8.81
N ILE A 99 1.04 8.02 8.26
CA ILE A 99 -0.17 7.44 7.70
C ILE A 99 0.16 7.01 6.28
N LEU A 100 0.05 5.72 5.99
CA LEU A 100 0.13 5.20 4.63
C LEU A 100 -1.26 5.03 4.03
N GLN A 101 -1.47 5.48 2.79
CA GLN A 101 -2.67 5.27 2.01
C GLN A 101 -2.33 4.66 0.64
#